data_AF-A0ABD3G955-F1
#
_entry.id   AF-A0ABD3G955-F1
#
_cell.length_a   1.000
_cell.length_b   1.000
_cell.length_c   1.000
_cell.angle_alpha   90.00
_cell.angle_beta   90.00
_cell.angle_gamma   90.00
#
_symmetry.space_group_name_H-M   'P 1'
#
loop_
_entity.id
_entity.type
_entity.pdbx_description
1 polymer ?
#
loop_
_entity_poly.entity_id
_entity_poly.type
_entity_poly.pdbx_seq_one_letter_code
_entity_poly.pdbx_strand_id
1 'polypeptide(L)'
;MKAAWGKHEADCNKVVEARETVKQTGAEVTGVPCRIDPEAMLCLNRRALDVYEKHGVSEPPGRGSKMDVGKKLAFFLDVLKEHDSSSPENRNLPLAEKLFLNRRFNNTYKHAMETFPPNELNRLNTLMKTNHVGAANREP
;
A
#
# COMPACT_ATOMS: atom_id res chain seq x y z
N MET A 1 -2.24 14.20 -15.88
CA MET A 1 -1.36 13.67 -14.81
C MET A 1 -1.60 14.34 -13.43
N LYS A 2 -2.86 14.52 -13.00
CA LYS A 2 -3.22 15.12 -11.68
C LYS A 2 -3.98 14.16 -10.75
N ALA A 3 -4.22 12.91 -11.16
CA ALA A 3 -5.41 12.18 -10.70
C ALA A 3 -5.17 11.07 -9.66
N ALA A 4 -3.93 10.63 -9.41
CA ALA A 4 -3.69 9.60 -8.40
C ALA A 4 -3.62 10.19 -6.98
N TRP A 5 -2.86 11.28 -6.78
CA TRP A 5 -2.67 11.86 -5.45
C TRP A 5 -3.91 12.56 -4.88
N GLY A 6 -4.61 13.38 -5.68
CA GLY A 6 -5.79 14.10 -5.19
C GLY A 6 -6.90 13.19 -4.65
N LYS A 7 -6.95 11.92 -5.09
CA LYS A 7 -7.88 10.91 -4.56
C LYS A 7 -7.44 10.33 -3.21
N HIS A 8 -6.16 10.38 -2.88
CA HIS A 8 -5.57 9.78 -1.67
C HIS A 8 -5.20 10.80 -0.58
N GLU A 9 -5.11 12.08 -0.91
CA GLU A 9 -4.67 13.16 -0.01
C GLU A 9 -5.62 13.40 1.17
N ALA A 10 -6.93 13.59 0.91
CA ALA A 10 -7.94 13.78 1.96
C ALA A 10 -7.96 12.61 2.97
N ASP A 11 -7.64 11.45 2.44
CA ASP A 11 -7.55 10.18 3.11
C ASP A 11 -6.30 10.14 4.02
N CYS A 12 -5.12 10.56 3.53
CA CYS A 12 -3.93 10.70 4.38
C CYS A 12 -4.13 11.75 5.49
N ASN A 13 -4.77 12.88 5.20
CA ASN A 13 -5.03 13.95 6.17
C ASN A 13 -5.89 13.46 7.35
N LYS A 14 -6.93 12.65 7.09
CA LYS A 14 -7.76 12.05 8.16
C LYS A 14 -6.97 11.16 9.12
N VAL A 15 -5.91 10.49 8.67
CA VAL A 15 -5.05 9.67 9.54
C VAL A 15 -4.16 10.54 10.42
N VAL A 16 -3.65 11.66 9.86
CA VAL A 16 -2.90 12.66 10.63
C VAL A 16 -3.79 13.24 11.72
N GLU A 17 -4.99 13.70 11.36
CA GLU A 17 -5.98 14.25 12.30
C GLU A 17 -6.38 13.25 13.38
N ALA A 18 -6.71 12.00 13.00
CA ALA A 18 -7.06 10.96 13.97
C ALA A 18 -5.93 10.69 14.98
N ARG A 19 -4.66 10.75 14.55
CA ARG A 19 -3.52 10.58 15.46
C ARG A 19 -3.27 11.78 16.35
N GLU A 20 -3.48 12.99 15.85
CA GLU A 20 -3.39 14.17 16.70
C GLU A 20 -4.43 14.13 17.82
N THR A 21 -5.66 13.68 17.53
CA THR A 21 -6.70 13.46 18.54
C THR A 21 -6.29 12.40 19.57
N VAL A 22 -5.72 11.26 19.15
CA VAL A 22 -5.25 10.22 20.09
C VAL A 22 -4.06 10.69 20.94
N LYS A 23 -3.16 11.50 20.39
CA LYS A 23 -2.09 12.14 21.18
C LYS A 23 -2.65 13.07 22.24
N GLN A 24 -3.70 13.83 21.91
CA GLN A 24 -4.35 14.76 22.84
C GLN A 24 -5.02 14.05 24.03
N THR A 25 -5.34 12.75 23.92
CA THR A 25 -5.85 11.96 25.05
C THR A 25 -4.75 11.38 25.94
N GLY A 26 -3.47 11.70 25.67
CA GLY A 26 -2.33 11.21 26.45
C GLY A 26 -1.89 9.77 26.13
N ALA A 27 -2.43 9.16 25.07
CA ALA A 27 -2.04 7.83 24.64
C ALA A 27 -0.73 7.88 23.83
N GLU A 28 0.18 6.94 24.10
CA GLU A 28 1.34 6.74 23.24
C GLU A 28 0.89 6.25 21.86
N VAL A 29 1.43 6.87 20.81
CA VAL A 29 1.20 6.47 19.42
C VAL A 29 2.52 6.19 18.72
N THR A 30 2.63 5.00 18.17
CA THR A 30 3.81 4.46 17.46
C THR A 30 3.72 4.68 15.95
N GLY A 31 4.85 4.93 15.29
CA GLY A 31 4.95 5.13 13.83
C GLY A 31 4.85 6.59 13.36
N VAL A 32 5.04 6.83 12.06
CA VAL A 32 4.93 8.16 11.44
C VAL A 32 3.75 8.13 10.46
N PRO A 33 2.74 9.01 10.58
CA PRO A 33 1.66 9.05 9.60
C PRO A 33 2.26 9.48 8.26
N CYS A 34 1.75 8.94 7.15
CA CYS A 34 2.26 9.23 5.81
C CYS A 34 2.34 10.74 5.53
N ARG A 35 3.52 11.32 5.75
CA ARG A 35 3.90 12.69 5.37
C ARG A 35 5.00 12.52 4.33
N ILE A 36 4.62 12.62 3.07
CA ILE A 36 5.55 12.51 1.94
C ILE A 36 5.75 13.92 1.41
N ASP A 37 6.99 14.39 1.42
CA ASP A 37 7.33 15.66 0.80
C ASP A 37 7.14 15.58 -0.74
N PRO A 38 7.02 16.72 -1.43
CA PRO A 38 6.74 16.74 -2.87
C PRO A 38 7.76 15.97 -3.73
N GLU A 39 9.03 15.94 -3.34
CA GLU A 39 10.09 15.28 -4.11
C GLU A 39 10.04 13.76 -3.94
N ALA A 40 9.92 13.29 -2.70
CA ALA A 40 9.67 11.87 -2.41
C ALA A 40 8.38 11.38 -3.09
N MET A 41 7.36 12.24 -3.21
CA MET A 41 6.13 11.93 -3.93
C MET A 41 6.36 11.73 -5.43
N LEU A 42 7.14 12.59 -6.08
CA LEU A 42 7.48 12.46 -7.50
C LEU A 42 8.26 11.17 -7.77
N CYS A 43 9.27 10.87 -6.95
CA CYS A 43 10.05 9.63 -7.04
C CYS A 43 9.17 8.39 -6.85
N LEU A 44 8.22 8.44 -5.92
CA LEU A 44 7.27 7.35 -5.69
C LEU A 44 6.27 7.17 -6.83
N ASN A 45 5.76 8.27 -7.39
CA ASN A 45 4.87 8.21 -8.55
C ASN A 45 5.59 7.58 -9.75
N ARG A 46 6.87 7.93 -9.95
CA ARG A 46 7.69 7.34 -11.01
C ARG A 46 7.88 5.84 -10.83
N ARG A 47 8.28 5.40 -9.64
CA ARG A 47 8.41 3.96 -9.31
C ARG A 47 7.10 3.20 -9.49
N ALA A 48 5.98 3.80 -9.10
CA ALA A 48 4.67 3.20 -9.33
C ALA A 48 4.38 3.07 -10.84
N LEU A 49 4.70 4.08 -11.66
CA LEU A 49 4.54 4.00 -13.12
C LEU A 49 5.44 2.92 -13.73
N ASP A 50 6.67 2.75 -13.24
CA ASP A 50 7.58 1.71 -13.71
C ASP A 50 6.98 0.30 -13.48
N VAL A 51 6.25 0.09 -12.38
CA VAL A 51 5.51 -1.17 -12.14
C VAL A 51 4.38 -1.37 -13.16
N TYR A 52 3.66 -0.31 -13.50
CA TYR A 52 2.57 -0.38 -14.49
C TYR A 52 3.12 -0.71 -15.89
N GLU A 53 4.22 -0.06 -16.27
CA GLU A 53 4.93 -0.35 -17.52
C GLU A 53 5.47 -1.78 -17.55
N LYS A 54 6.11 -2.24 -16.47
CA LYS A 54 6.61 -3.62 -16.31
C LYS A 54 5.53 -4.67 -16.57
N HIS A 55 4.31 -4.42 -16.11
CA HIS A 55 3.17 -5.33 -16.29
C HIS A 55 2.35 -5.03 -17.56
N GLY A 56 2.67 -3.97 -18.30
CA GLY A 56 1.95 -3.55 -19.50
C GLY A 56 0.48 -3.21 -19.21
N VAL A 57 0.22 -2.52 -18.10
CA VAL A 57 -1.14 -2.16 -17.66
C VAL A 57 -1.23 -0.65 -17.49
N SER A 58 -2.29 -0.03 -17.99
CA SER A 58 -2.55 1.41 -17.81
C SER A 58 -3.34 1.71 -16.54
N GLU A 59 -4.07 0.73 -16.02
CA GLU A 59 -4.91 0.83 -14.82
C GLU A 59 -4.83 -0.48 -14.01
N PRO A 60 -5.01 -0.45 -12.68
CA PRO A 60 -5.07 -1.67 -11.88
C PRO A 60 -6.12 -2.65 -12.41
N PRO A 61 -5.79 -3.95 -12.54
CA PRO A 61 -6.75 -4.93 -13.00
C PRO A 61 -7.81 -5.16 -11.93
N GLY A 62 -9.09 -4.90 -12.27
CA GLY A 62 -10.23 -5.16 -11.39
C GLY A 62 -10.84 -6.55 -11.54
N ARG A 63 -11.89 -6.81 -10.75
CA ARG A 63 -12.72 -8.02 -10.86
C ARG A 63 -13.28 -8.14 -12.29
N GLY A 64 -13.17 -9.34 -12.89
CA GLY A 64 -13.61 -9.60 -14.26
C GLY A 64 -12.63 -9.16 -15.36
N SER A 65 -11.47 -8.61 -15.01
CA SER A 65 -10.40 -8.33 -15.99
C SER A 65 -9.97 -9.62 -16.71
N LYS A 66 -9.72 -9.54 -18.02
CA LYS A 66 -9.21 -10.64 -18.86
C LYS A 66 -7.73 -10.96 -18.64
N MET A 67 -7.04 -10.17 -17.80
CA MET A 67 -5.65 -10.41 -17.46
C MET A 67 -5.49 -11.76 -16.73
N ASP A 68 -4.43 -12.48 -17.06
CA ASP A 68 -4.08 -13.74 -16.40
C ASP A 68 -3.97 -13.54 -14.88
N VAL A 69 -4.48 -14.50 -14.11
CA VAL A 69 -4.51 -14.43 -12.63
C VAL A 69 -3.09 -14.35 -12.06
N GLY A 70 -2.14 -15.12 -12.61
CA GLY A 70 -0.74 -15.04 -12.20
C GLY A 70 -0.15 -13.66 -12.45
N LYS A 71 -0.43 -13.07 -13.61
CA LYS A 71 -0.01 -11.71 -13.94
C LYS A 71 -0.66 -10.65 -13.03
N LYS A 72 -1.93 -10.79 -12.68
CA LYS A 72 -2.61 -9.91 -11.71
C LYS A 72 -1.96 -10.00 -10.33
N LEU A 73 -1.73 -11.22 -9.84
CA LEU A 73 -1.09 -11.44 -8.54
C LEU A 73 0.31 -10.80 -8.50
N ALA A 74 1.09 -10.95 -9.56
CA ALA A 74 2.41 -10.33 -9.68
C ALA A 74 2.33 -8.79 -9.73
N PHE A 75 1.36 -8.22 -10.45
CA PHE A 75 1.12 -6.78 -10.47
C PHE A 75 0.81 -6.24 -9.07
N PHE A 76 -0.18 -6.83 -8.39
CA PHE A 76 -0.55 -6.38 -7.05
C PHE A 76 0.60 -6.54 -6.05
N LEU A 77 1.37 -7.62 -6.13
CA LEU A 77 2.55 -7.81 -5.28
C LEU A 77 3.59 -6.71 -5.48
N ASP A 78 3.92 -6.38 -6.74
CA ASP A 78 4.92 -5.35 -7.05
C ASP A 78 4.45 -3.95 -6.59
N VAL A 79 3.18 -3.60 -6.81
CA VAL A 79 2.62 -2.33 -6.34
C VAL A 79 2.63 -2.26 -4.81
N LEU A 80 2.22 -3.34 -4.14
CA LEU A 80 2.25 -3.42 -2.68
C LEU A 80 3.68 -3.29 -2.15
N LYS A 81 4.68 -3.90 -2.80
CA LYS A 81 6.10 -3.78 -2.43
C LYS A 81 6.60 -2.34 -2.54
N GLU A 82 6.29 -1.65 -3.63
CA GLU A 82 6.67 -0.25 -3.79
C GLU A 82 6.03 0.64 -2.72
N HIS A 83 4.73 0.45 -2.45
CA HIS A 83 4.05 1.20 -1.40
C HIS A 83 4.57 0.86 -0.01
N ASP A 84 4.94 -0.39 0.25
CA ASP A 84 5.54 -0.81 1.51
C ASP A 84 6.89 -0.13 1.75
N SER A 85 7.71 -0.02 0.70
CA SER A 85 9.02 0.66 0.73
C SER A 85 8.92 2.18 0.90
N SER A 86 7.74 2.77 0.67
CA SER A 86 7.51 4.22 0.70
C SER A 86 7.31 4.79 2.10
N SER A 87 7.30 3.94 3.13
CA SER A 87 7.25 4.35 4.53
C SER A 87 8.24 3.51 5.34
N PRO A 88 9.55 3.65 5.08
CA PRO A 88 10.57 2.87 5.77
C PRO A 88 10.53 3.06 7.31
N GLU A 89 10.06 4.22 7.77
CA GLU A 89 9.85 4.55 9.19
C GLU A 89 8.82 3.62 9.86
N ASN A 90 7.89 3.08 9.06
CA ASN A 90 6.83 2.17 9.51
C ASN A 90 7.13 0.71 9.18
N ARG A 91 8.35 0.39 8.69
CA ARG A 91 8.71 -0.95 8.21
C ARG A 91 8.53 -2.03 9.27
N ASN A 92 8.77 -1.71 10.53
CA ASN A 92 8.74 -2.66 11.65
C ASN A 92 7.38 -2.73 12.37
N LEU A 93 6.36 -1.99 11.92
CA LEU A 93 5.05 -1.96 12.58
C LEU A 93 4.19 -3.18 12.19
N PRO A 94 3.32 -3.67 13.09
CA PRO A 94 2.30 -4.67 12.78
C PRO A 94 1.49 -4.30 11.54
N LEU A 95 1.06 -5.30 10.75
CA LEU A 95 0.33 -5.07 9.50
C LEU A 95 -0.90 -4.16 9.69
N ALA A 96 -1.65 -4.29 10.79
CA ALA A 96 -2.79 -3.42 11.08
C ALA A 96 -2.37 -1.95 11.26
N GLU A 97 -1.29 -1.68 12.00
CA GLU A 97 -0.72 -0.33 12.16
C GLU A 97 -0.14 0.19 10.84
N LYS A 98 0.48 -0.68 10.04
CA LYS A 98 1.00 -0.34 8.72
C LYS A 98 -0.12 0.01 7.73
N LEU A 99 -1.22 -0.72 7.72
CA LEU A 99 -2.42 -0.42 6.93
C LEU A 99 -3.06 0.90 7.35
N PHE A 100 -3.02 1.21 8.66
CA PHE A 100 -3.52 2.48 9.16
C PHE A 100 -2.62 3.66 8.75
N LEU A 101 -1.30 3.50 8.84
CA LEU A 101 -0.32 4.58 8.63
C LEU A 101 0.11 4.76 7.17
N ASN A 102 0.07 3.69 6.37
CA ASN A 102 0.43 3.66 4.96
C ASN A 102 -0.82 3.46 4.10
N ARG A 103 -1.52 4.56 3.85
CA ARG A 103 -2.82 4.54 3.15
C ARG A 103 -2.73 4.08 1.71
N ARG A 104 -1.57 4.26 1.05
CA ARG A 104 -1.34 3.76 -0.32
C ARG A 104 -1.30 2.24 -0.32
N PHE A 105 -0.52 1.65 0.58
CA PHE A 105 -0.50 0.21 0.78
C PHE A 105 -1.90 -0.33 1.09
N ASN A 106 -2.63 0.32 2.00
CA ASN A 106 -3.98 -0.08 2.37
C ASN A 106 -4.98 0.01 1.21
N ASN A 107 -4.95 1.10 0.43
CA ASN A 107 -5.84 1.26 -0.72
C ASN A 107 -5.57 0.21 -1.80
N THR A 108 -4.30 -0.09 -2.08
CA THR A 108 -3.93 -1.17 -3.02
C THR A 108 -4.35 -2.53 -2.49
N TYR A 109 -4.16 -2.81 -1.20
CA TYR A 109 -4.56 -4.07 -0.60
C TYR A 109 -6.09 -4.24 -0.59
N LYS A 110 -6.83 -3.17 -0.27
CA LYS A 110 -8.30 -3.13 -0.38
C LYS A 110 -8.76 -3.39 -1.81
N HIS A 111 -8.10 -2.77 -2.80
CA HIS A 111 -8.40 -3.02 -4.20
C HIS A 111 -8.12 -4.48 -4.61
N ALA A 112 -7.07 -5.09 -4.06
CA ALA A 112 -6.80 -6.52 -4.24
C ALA A 112 -7.92 -7.38 -3.63
N MET A 113 -8.41 -7.05 -2.43
CA MET A 113 -9.53 -7.76 -1.78
C MET A 113 -10.83 -7.68 -2.59
N GLU A 114 -11.09 -6.56 -3.25
CA GLU A 114 -12.28 -6.38 -4.10
C GLU A 114 -12.13 -7.16 -5.44
N THR A 115 -10.90 -7.25 -5.93
CA THR A 115 -10.54 -7.87 -7.20
C THR A 115 -10.51 -9.39 -7.14
N PHE A 116 -9.85 -9.96 -6.12
CA PHE A 116 -9.57 -11.38 -6.04
C PHE A 116 -10.65 -12.16 -5.29
N PRO A 117 -11.02 -13.37 -5.77
CA PRO A 117 -11.72 -14.34 -4.94
C PRO A 117 -10.84 -14.82 -3.77
N PRO A 118 -11.44 -15.41 -2.71
CA PRO A 118 -10.71 -15.76 -1.48
C PRO A 118 -9.47 -16.65 -1.67
N ASN A 119 -9.51 -17.60 -2.61
CA ASN A 119 -8.39 -18.49 -2.92
C ASN A 119 -7.20 -17.74 -3.55
N GLU A 120 -7.46 -16.80 -4.47
CA GLU A 120 -6.44 -15.97 -5.10
C GLU A 120 -5.90 -14.93 -4.12
N LEU A 121 -6.75 -14.38 -3.26
CA LEU A 121 -6.32 -13.48 -2.18
C LEU A 121 -5.39 -14.20 -1.19
N ASN A 122 -5.68 -15.46 -0.84
CA ASN A 122 -4.77 -16.26 -0.01
C ASN A 122 -3.42 -16.48 -0.71
N ARG A 123 -3.41 -16.72 -2.03
CA ARG A 123 -2.16 -16.80 -2.80
C ARG A 123 -1.38 -15.49 -2.76
N LEU A 124 -2.05 -14.35 -2.91
CA LEU A 124 -1.43 -13.03 -2.77
C LEU A 124 -0.81 -12.86 -1.37
N ASN A 125 -1.54 -13.22 -0.31
CA ASN A 125 -1.03 -13.13 1.07
C ASN A 125 0.19 -14.02 1.31
N THR A 126 0.21 -15.23 0.74
CA THR A 126 1.39 -16.10 0.78
C THR A 126 2.57 -15.45 0.05
N LEU A 127 2.35 -14.91 -1.16
CA LEU A 127 3.39 -14.20 -1.92
C LEU A 127 3.92 -12.99 -1.15
N MET A 128 3.05 -12.20 -0.53
CA MET A 128 3.44 -11.07 0.32
C MET A 128 4.33 -11.54 1.48
N LYS A 129 3.95 -12.62 2.17
CA LYS A 129 4.74 -13.19 3.26
C LYS A 129 6.12 -13.65 2.78
N THR A 130 6.20 -14.39 1.67
CA THR A 130 7.46 -14.88 1.09
C THR A 130 8.38 -13.74 0.62
N ASN A 131 7.80 -12.62 0.17
CA ASN A 131 8.55 -11.46 -0.31
C ASN A 131 8.75 -10.37 0.77
N HIS A 132 8.42 -10.67 2.03
CA HIS A 132 8.48 -9.74 3.16
C HIS A 132 7.73 -8.41 2.94
N VAL A 133 6.66 -8.45 2.13
CA VAL A 133 5.80 -7.28 1.85
C VAL A 133 4.73 -7.17 2.92
N GLY A 134 4.65 -6.01 3.58
CA GLY A 134 3.71 -5.79 4.68
C GLY A 134 4.04 -6.58 5.95
N ALA A 135 5.17 -7.29 5.98
CA ALA A 135 5.68 -7.88 7.20
C ALA A 135 6.12 -6.74 8.14
N ALA A 136 5.57 -6.73 9.35
CA ALA A 136 6.38 -6.34 10.50
C ALA A 136 7.53 -7.36 10.51
N ASN A 137 8.78 -6.94 10.58
CA ASN A 137 9.88 -7.87 10.80
C ASN A 137 9.63 -8.60 12.13
N ARG A 138 8.91 -9.72 12.11
CA ARG A 138 9.11 -10.77 13.10
C ARG A 138 10.38 -11.45 12.64
N GLU A 139 11.51 -11.01 13.18
CA GLU A 139 12.65 -11.92 13.23
C GLU A 139 12.23 -13.20 13.97
N PRO A 140 12.78 -14.36 13.56
CA PRO A 140 12.54 -15.63 14.23
C PRO A 140 13.01 -15.63 15.69
#